data_AF-A0A7C2SA39-F1
#
_entry.id   AF-A0A7C2SA39-F1
#
_cell.length_a   1.000
_cell.length_b   1.000
_cell.length_c   1.000
_cell.angle_alpha   90.00
_cell.angle_beta   90.00
_cell.angle_gamma   90.00
#
_symmetry.space_group_name_H-M   'P 1'
#
loop_
_entity.id
_entity.type
_entity.pdbx_description
1 polymer ?
#
loop_
_entity_poly.entity_id
_entity_poly.type
_entity_poly.pdbx_seq_one_letter_code
_entity_poly.pdbx_strand_id
1 'polypeptide(L)' 'MVKKEPKRVVVYIDNYRIEGYMYLIPGARVVDEFNKSNQFIPLTDCVIYDNTTSLEIDRVNFMVVNKNRITLVFPPEEAY' A
#
# COMPACT_ATOMS: atom_id res chain seq x y z
N MET A 1 15.66 4.92 18.19
CA MET A 1 15.03 4.45 16.94
C MET A 1 13.54 4.32 17.20
N VAL A 2 12.69 5.04 16.45
CA VAL A 2 11.24 4.92 16.63
C VAL A 2 10.77 3.68 15.87
N LYS A 3 10.09 2.76 16.55
CA LYS A 3 9.54 1.55 15.94
C LYS A 3 8.36 1.94 15.05
N LYS A 4 8.36 1.45 13.81
CA LYS A 4 7.23 1.63 12.90
C LYS A 4 6.12 0.62 13.20
N GLU A 5 4.90 1.00 12.92
CA GLU A 5 3.69 0.19 13.11
C GLU A 5 3.10 -0.19 11.75
N PRO A 6 2.64 -1.43 11.57
CA PRO A 6 1.98 -1.85 10.35
C PRO A 6 0.59 -1.20 10.27
N LYS A 7 0.28 -0.61 9.12
CA LYS A 7 -1.04 -0.08 8.76
C LYS A 7 -1.50 -0.80 7.50
N ARG A 8 -2.63 -1.50 7.59
CA ARG A 8 -3.23 -2.16 6.42
C ARG A 8 -3.64 -1.10 5.40
N VAL A 9 -3.35 -1.35 4.13
CA VAL A 9 -3.69 -0.45 3.02
C VAL A 9 -4.22 -1.24 1.84
N VAL A 10 -5.15 -0.63 1.10
CA VAL A 10 -5.55 -1.02 -0.24
C VAL A 10 -4.98 0.01 -1.20
N VAL A 11 -4.24 -0.44 -2.20
CA VAL A 11 -3.60 0.40 -3.22
C VAL A 11 -4.16 0.00 -4.59
N TYR A 12 -4.65 0.96 -5.36
CA TYR A 12 -4.99 0.73 -6.76
C TYR A 12 -3.94 1.38 -7.65
N ILE A 13 -3.43 0.58 -8.58
CA ILE A 13 -2.39 0.95 -9.53
C ILE A 13 -2.71 0.28 -10.85
N ASP A 14 -2.92 1.07 -11.89
CA ASP A 14 -3.26 0.57 -13.23
C ASP A 14 -4.44 -0.42 -13.20
N ASN A 15 -4.19 -1.67 -13.59
CA ASN A 15 -5.20 -2.74 -13.61
C ASN A 15 -5.15 -3.63 -12.36
N TYR A 16 -4.45 -3.21 -11.31
CA TYR A 16 -4.24 -4.00 -10.10
C TYR A 16 -4.82 -3.33 -8.86
N ARG A 17 -5.35 -4.16 -7.97
CA ARG A 17 -5.62 -3.82 -6.58
C ARG A 17 -4.66 -4.62 -5.71
N ILE A 18 -3.88 -3.93 -4.89
CA ILE A 18 -2.92 -4.54 -3.97
C ILE A 18 -3.43 -4.33 -2.55
N GLU A 19 -3.54 -5.40 -1.78
CA GLU A 19 -3.81 -5.35 -0.34
C GLU A 19 -2.55 -5.77 0.41
N GLY A 20 -2.14 -5.00 1.41
CA GLY A 20 -0.93 -5.31 2.19
C GLY A 20 -0.72 -4.34 3.35
N TYR A 21 0.51 -4.24 3.85
CA TYR A 21 0.84 -3.37 4.97
C TYR A 21 1.92 -2.34 4.64
N MET A 22 1.66 -1.09 5.03
CA MET A 22 2.63 -0.01 5.07
C MET A 22 3.17 0.13 6.51
N TYR A 23 4.47 0.36 6.68
CA TYR A 23 5.05 0.61 8.00
C TYR A 23 5.24 2.11 8.23
N LEU A 24 4.42 2.66 9.14
CA LEU A 24 4.36 4.07 9.48
C LEU A 24 5.00 4.35 10.84
N ILE A 25 5.53 5.56 11.01
CA ILE A 25 5.88 6.05 12.36
C ILE A 25 4.57 6.26 13.14
N PRO A 26 4.50 5.94 14.45
CA PRO A 26 3.31 6.20 15.25
C PRO A 26 2.82 7.65 15.09
N GLY A 27 1.52 7.81 14.79
CA GLY A 27 0.91 9.12 14.53
C GLY A 27 1.13 9.70 13.13
N ALA A 28 1.97 9.08 12.29
CA ALA A 28 2.10 9.48 10.88
C ALA A 28 0.89 9.01 10.08
N ARG A 29 0.50 9.81 9.08
CA ARG A 29 -0.58 9.48 8.15
C ARG A 29 0.01 8.87 6.88
N VAL A 30 -0.82 8.12 6.14
CA VAL A 30 -0.45 7.58 4.82
C VAL A 30 0.06 8.69 3.90
N VAL A 31 -0.61 9.85 3.87
CA VAL A 31 -0.20 11.00 3.05
C VAL A 31 1.20 11.53 3.38
N ASP A 32 1.65 11.40 4.63
CA ASP A 32 2.97 11.87 5.05
C ASP A 32 4.09 11.02 4.42
N GLU A 33 3.87 9.73 4.14
CA GLU A 33 4.81 8.90 3.37
C GLU A 33 4.83 9.27 1.88
N PHE A 34 3.66 9.57 1.29
CA PHE A 34 3.57 9.94 -0.12
C PHE A 34 4.25 11.28 -0.44
N ASN A 35 4.26 12.19 0.54
CA ASN A 35 4.92 13.49 0.44
C ASN A 35 6.46 13.42 0.51
N LYS A 36 7.05 12.28 0.89
CA LYS A 36 8.52 12.13 0.92
C LYS A 36 9.11 12.09 -0.48
N SER A 37 10.38 12.47 -0.65
CA SER A 37 11.05 12.47 -1.97
C SER A 37 11.20 11.09 -2.61
N ASN A 38 11.10 10.01 -1.83
CA ASN A 38 11.24 8.64 -2.32
C ASN A 38 10.15 8.32 -3.35
N GLN A 39 10.52 7.67 -4.45
CA GLN A 39 9.59 7.30 -5.53
C GLN A 39 8.84 5.99 -5.26
N PHE A 40 9.40 5.14 -4.42
CA PHE A 40 8.86 3.82 -4.13
C PHE A 40 8.39 3.73 -2.68
N ILE A 41 7.27 3.06 -2.48
CA ILE A 41 6.66 2.80 -1.17
C ILE A 41 6.79 1.31 -0.88
N PRO A 42 7.45 0.92 0.22
CA PRO A 42 7.56 -0.48 0.60
C PRO A 42 6.23 -0.97 1.20
N LEU A 43 5.81 -2.15 0.77
CA LEU A 43 4.69 -2.89 1.35
C LEU A 43 5.13 -4.31 1.72
N THR A 44 4.49 -4.88 2.74
CA THR A 44 4.67 -6.30 3.13
C THR A 44 3.36 -7.07 3.07
N ASP A 45 3.47 -8.40 3.09
CA ASP A 45 2.36 -9.37 3.13
C ASP A 45 1.26 -9.02 2.12
N CYS A 46 1.71 -8.81 0.88
CA CYS A 46 0.89 -8.28 -0.19
C CYS A 46 0.15 -9.41 -0.93
N VAL A 47 -1.11 -9.14 -1.23
CA VAL A 47 -1.93 -9.92 -2.17
C VAL A 47 -2.28 -9.01 -3.35
N ILE A 48 -1.99 -9.47 -4.55
CA ILE A 48 -2.21 -8.73 -5.79
C ILE A 48 -3.46 -9.31 -6.45
N TYR A 49 -4.42 -8.44 -6.76
CA TYR A 49 -5.65 -8.79 -7.46
C TYR A 49 -5.69 -8.09 -8.82
N ASP A 50 -6.25 -8.77 -9.81
CA ASP A 50 -6.71 -8.12 -11.04
C ASP A 50 -7.95 -7.27 -10.71
N ASN A 51 -7.91 -5.98 -11.07
CA ASN A 51 -8.95 -5.03 -10.70
C ASN A 51 -10.27 -5.26 -11.46
N THR A 52 -10.25 -5.95 -12.60
CA THR A 52 -11.44 -6.19 -13.42
C THR A 52 -12.16 -7.47 -13.00
N THR A 53 -11.41 -8.54 -12.78
CA THR A 53 -11.95 -9.87 -12.46
C THR A 53 -12.01 -10.13 -10.96
N SER A 54 -11.36 -9.31 -10.13
CA SER A 54 -11.17 -9.53 -8.69
C SER A 54 -10.46 -10.84 -8.33
N LEU A 55 -9.83 -11.50 -9.30
CA LEU A 55 -9.07 -12.72 -9.08
C LEU A 55 -7.70 -12.37 -8.48
N GLU A 56 -7.29 -13.17 -7.50
CA GLU A 56 -5.93 -13.13 -6.98
C GLU A 56 -4.95 -13.56 -8.06
N ILE A 57 -3.93 -12.73 -8.31
CA ILE A 57 -2.85 -12.98 -9.25
C ILE A 57 -1.66 -13.61 -8.53
N ASP A 58 -1.25 -13.04 -7.38
CA ASP A 58 -0.05 -13.47 -6.67
C ASP A 58 -0.04 -13.01 -5.20
N ARG A 59 0.88 -13.59 -4.40
CA ARG A 59 1.19 -13.22 -3.02
C ARG A 59 2.69 -13.05 -2.84
N VAL A 60 3.09 -11.93 -2.24
CA VAL A 60 4.50 -11.62 -1.97
C VAL A 60 4.71 -11.06 -0.58
N ASN A 61 5.77 -11.51 0.10
CA ASN A 61 6.09 -11.05 1.45
C ASN A 61 6.60 -9.60 1.47
N PHE A 62 7.18 -9.12 0.37
CA PHE A 62 7.70 -7.77 0.23
C PHE A 62 7.59 -7.29 -1.22
N MET A 63 7.15 -6.05 -1.40
CA MET A 63 7.20 -5.35 -2.69
C MET A 63 7.43 -3.86 -2.50
N VAL A 64 7.87 -3.21 -3.57
CA VAL A 64 7.98 -1.75 -3.63
C VAL A 64 7.09 -1.23 -4.75
N VAL A 65 6.20 -0.30 -4.43
CA VAL A 65 5.22 0.26 -5.37
C VAL A 65 5.64 1.66 -5.78
N ASN A 66 5.66 1.94 -7.08
CA ASN A 66 5.96 3.27 -7.59
C ASN A 66 4.79 4.21 -7.29
N LYS A 67 5.01 5.19 -6.41
CA LYS A 67 3.95 6.11 -5.96
C LYS A 67 3.39 7.00 -7.07
N ASN A 68 4.14 7.24 -8.14
CA ASN A 68 3.71 8.05 -9.27
C ASN A 68 2.72 7.31 -10.19
N ARG A 69 2.49 6.02 -9.95
CA ARG A 69 1.54 5.17 -10.68
C ARG A 69 0.29 4.86 -9.85
N ILE A 70 0.28 5.20 -8.56
CA ILE A 70 -0.84 4.92 -7.67
C ILE A 70 -1.99 5.86 -8.00
N THR A 71 -3.15 5.29 -8.34
CA THR A 71 -4.37 6.06 -8.59
C THR A 71 -5.06 6.41 -7.26
N LEU A 72 -5.10 5.47 -6.32
CA LEU A 72 -5.65 5.70 -4.99
C LEU A 72 -5.03 4.74 -3.96
N VAL A 73 -4.99 5.21 -2.71
CA VAL A 73 -4.60 4.42 -1.55
C VAL A 73 -5.51 4.77 -0.38
N PHE A 74 -5.96 3.78 0.37
CA PHE A 74 -6.66 4.02 1.62
C PHE A 74 -6.48 2.87 2.60
N PRO A 75 -6.51 3.16 3.92
CA PRO A 75 -6.65 2.12 4.93
C PRO A 75 -8.11 1.63 4.95
N PRO A 76 -8.38 0.32 4.73
CA PRO A 76 -9.75 -0.19 4.59
C PRO A 76 -10.57 -0.09 5.89
N GLU A 77 -9.91 0.02 7.05
CA GLU A 77 -10.56 0.23 8.35
C GLU A 77 -11.18 1.62 8.49
N GLU A 78 -10.81 2.57 7.62
CA GLU A 78 -11.35 3.93 7.58
C GLU A 78 -12.34 4.11 6.42
N ALA A 79 -12.68 3.02 5.70
CA ALA A 79 -13.72 3.03 4.68
C ALA A 79 -15.11 2.91 5.33
N TYR A 80 -16.03 3.78 4.91
CA TYR A 80 -17.42 3.83 5.40
C TYR A 80 -18.28 2.67 4.88
#